data_AF-C2MDK2-F1
#
_entry.id   AF-C2MDK2-F1
#
_cell.length_a   1.000
_cell.length_b   1.000
_cell.length_c   1.000
_cell.angle_alpha   90.00
_cell.angle_beta   90.00
_cell.angle_gamma   90.00
#
_symmetry.space_group_name_H-M   'P 1'
#
loop_
_entity.id
_entity.type
_entity.pdbx_description
1 polymer ?
#
loop_
_entity_poly.entity_id
_entity_poly.type
_entity_poly.pdbx_seq_one_letter_code
_entity_poly.pdbx_strand_id
1 'polypeptide(L)'
;PRPTKYSVSFAYDETVGTLLFLGKSVQSGASIPLASLTNLSLTYQAKELVGNKVKVTVTNDAPKAVSKEATWTVNADDTYSVETSQEGEGELVVRGAKNLQRVPAGTELTVFATPADGWELVALTANDVDILKSKTFEVAGNTTVRATFTKKAPTTYAVTLTKEGEGKVAIS
;
A
#
# COMPACT_ATOMS: atom_id res chain seq x y z
N PRO A 1 22.19 -51.78 -0.29
CA PRO A 1 20.92 -51.13 0.15
C PRO A 1 20.46 -50.09 -0.87
N ARG A 2 19.29 -50.30 -1.49
CA ARG A 2 18.67 -49.25 -2.31
C ARG A 2 18.24 -48.11 -1.38
N PRO A 3 18.49 -46.85 -1.74
CA PRO A 3 17.98 -45.73 -0.97
C PRO A 3 16.45 -45.78 -0.94
N THR A 4 15.87 -45.88 0.25
CA THR A 4 14.46 -46.20 0.45
C THR A 4 13.56 -44.99 0.68
N LYS A 5 14.11 -43.79 0.90
CA LYS A 5 13.30 -42.59 1.15
C LYS A 5 13.97 -41.34 0.58
N TYR A 6 13.20 -40.61 -0.21
CA TYR A 6 13.54 -39.28 -0.70
C TYR A 6 12.34 -38.39 -0.45
N SER A 7 12.57 -37.27 0.20
CA SER A 7 11.53 -36.29 0.46
C SER A 7 12.07 -34.88 0.40
N VAL A 8 11.22 -33.97 -0.06
CA VAL A 8 11.47 -32.54 0.05
C VAL A 8 10.43 -31.98 1.01
N SER A 9 10.87 -31.16 1.96
CA SER A 9 9.99 -30.39 2.82
C SER A 9 10.25 -28.90 2.67
N PHE A 10 9.19 -28.14 2.91
CA PHE A 10 9.17 -26.70 2.75
C PHE A 10 8.66 -26.08 4.05
N ALA A 11 9.29 -25.00 4.48
CA ALA A 11 8.75 -24.13 5.52
C ALA A 11 8.36 -22.80 4.88
N TYR A 12 7.12 -22.39 5.14
CA TYR A 12 6.59 -21.09 4.75
C TYR A 12 5.81 -20.51 5.94
N ASP A 13 5.73 -19.18 5.98
CA ASP A 13 4.92 -18.47 6.95
C ASP A 13 3.50 -18.28 6.38
N GLU A 14 2.51 -18.88 7.03
CA GLU A 14 1.11 -18.90 6.59
C GLU A 14 0.42 -17.53 6.75
N THR A 15 0.97 -16.69 7.63
CA THR A 15 0.46 -15.34 7.85
C THR A 15 0.80 -14.42 6.67
N VAL A 16 1.95 -14.65 6.03
CA VAL A 16 2.48 -13.83 4.91
C VAL A 16 2.31 -14.48 3.54
N GLY A 17 1.85 -15.73 3.44
CA GLY A 17 1.58 -16.36 2.15
C GLY A 17 1.07 -17.81 2.22
N THR A 18 0.93 -18.43 1.04
CA THR A 18 0.51 -19.84 0.90
C THR A 18 1.35 -20.54 -0.16
N LEU A 19 1.87 -21.72 0.19
CA LEU A 19 2.62 -22.57 -0.74
C LEU A 19 1.67 -23.58 -1.40
N LEU A 20 1.73 -23.67 -2.73
CA LEU A 20 0.97 -24.62 -3.53
C LEU A 20 1.88 -25.62 -4.24
N PHE A 21 1.50 -26.89 -4.18
CA PHE A 21 2.12 -27.98 -4.94
C PHE A 21 1.07 -28.60 -5.85
N LEU A 22 1.33 -28.62 -7.17
CA LEU A 22 0.37 -29.07 -8.18
C LEU A 22 -1.02 -28.40 -8.01
N GLY A 23 -1.03 -27.12 -7.63
CA GLY A 23 -2.24 -26.32 -7.41
C GLY A 23 -2.98 -26.59 -6.09
N LYS A 24 -2.43 -27.40 -5.17
CA LYS A 24 -3.02 -27.66 -3.85
C LYS A 24 -2.18 -27.05 -2.74
N SER A 25 -2.82 -26.44 -1.74
CA SER A 25 -2.15 -25.89 -0.57
C SER A 25 -1.40 -26.99 0.19
N VAL A 26 -0.19 -26.67 0.63
CA VAL A 26 0.70 -27.58 1.37
C VAL A 26 0.86 -27.03 2.78
N GLN A 27 0.83 -27.90 3.80
CA GLN A 27 1.09 -27.50 5.19
C GLN A 27 2.60 -27.30 5.42
N SER A 28 2.96 -26.35 6.29
CA SER A 28 4.38 -26.10 6.61
C SER A 28 5.03 -27.34 7.23
N GLY A 29 6.24 -27.69 6.77
CA GLY A 29 6.95 -28.91 7.18
C GLY A 29 6.45 -30.20 6.52
N ALA A 30 5.43 -30.15 5.67
CA ALA A 30 4.94 -31.33 4.96
C ALA A 30 6.01 -31.90 4.01
N SER A 31 6.11 -33.23 4.02
CA SER A 31 7.06 -34.00 3.22
C SER A 31 6.42 -34.43 1.90
N ILE A 32 7.04 -34.06 0.77
CA ILE A 32 6.62 -34.45 -0.57
C ILE A 32 7.53 -35.58 -1.08
N PRO A 33 6.98 -36.76 -1.41
CA PRO A 33 7.77 -37.88 -1.89
C PRO A 33 8.34 -37.61 -3.29
N LEU A 34 9.57 -38.08 -3.54
CA LEU A 34 10.28 -37.85 -4.82
C LEU A 34 9.53 -38.40 -6.05
N ALA A 35 8.72 -39.44 -5.89
CA ALA A 35 7.90 -40.00 -6.98
C ALA A 35 6.86 -39.00 -7.51
N SER A 36 6.38 -38.07 -6.67
CA SER A 36 5.43 -37.03 -7.06
C SER A 36 6.10 -35.83 -7.77
N LEU A 37 7.44 -35.81 -7.83
CA LEU A 37 8.22 -34.69 -8.36
C LEU A 37 8.52 -34.78 -9.87
N THR A 38 7.77 -35.58 -10.64
CA THR A 38 7.95 -35.69 -12.10
C THR A 38 7.54 -34.43 -12.84
N ASN A 39 6.60 -33.65 -12.28
CA ASN A 39 6.11 -32.37 -12.81
C ASN A 39 6.17 -31.30 -11.70
N LEU A 40 7.37 -31.04 -11.17
CA LEU A 40 7.60 -30.06 -10.10
C LEU A 40 7.11 -28.66 -10.51
N SER A 41 5.90 -28.31 -10.09
CA SER A 41 5.40 -26.94 -10.09
C SER A 41 5.07 -26.54 -8.66
N LEU A 42 5.85 -25.59 -8.16
CA LEU A 42 5.69 -24.96 -6.87
C LEU A 42 5.37 -23.49 -7.10
N THR A 43 4.26 -23.04 -6.54
CA THR A 43 3.87 -21.63 -6.59
C THR A 43 3.77 -21.13 -5.17
N TYR A 44 4.43 -20.00 -4.90
CA TYR A 44 4.27 -19.30 -3.63
C TYR A 44 3.44 -18.04 -3.90
N GLN A 45 2.26 -17.99 -3.30
CA GLN A 45 1.40 -16.81 -3.31
C GLN A 45 1.71 -15.98 -2.07
N ALA A 46 2.38 -14.86 -2.29
CA ALA A 46 2.76 -13.92 -1.26
C ALA A 46 1.59 -12.97 -0.96
N LYS A 47 1.18 -12.83 0.30
CA LYS A 47 0.26 -11.78 0.75
C LYS A 47 0.96 -10.44 0.97
N GLU A 48 2.26 -10.47 1.25
CA GLU A 48 3.14 -9.30 1.41
C GLU A 48 4.42 -9.55 0.62
N LEU A 49 5.10 -8.54 0.06
CA LEU A 49 6.28 -8.76 -0.81
C LEU A 49 7.63 -8.59 -0.12
N VAL A 50 7.67 -8.02 1.09
CA VAL A 50 8.92 -7.74 1.81
C VAL A 50 9.19 -8.83 2.83
N GLY A 51 10.41 -9.37 2.83
CA GLY A 51 10.86 -10.31 3.87
C GLY A 51 10.44 -11.77 3.67
N ASN A 52 9.71 -12.10 2.59
CA ASN A 52 9.30 -13.47 2.30
C ASN A 52 10.50 -14.39 2.09
N LYS A 53 10.52 -15.49 2.86
CA LYS A 53 11.52 -16.54 2.72
C LYS A 53 10.81 -17.88 2.76
N VAL A 54 11.00 -18.68 1.73
CA VAL A 54 10.64 -20.11 1.74
C VAL A 54 11.93 -20.89 1.96
N LYS A 55 12.02 -21.60 3.08
CA LYS A 55 13.16 -22.47 3.34
C LYS A 55 12.88 -23.86 2.76
N VAL A 56 13.78 -24.34 1.93
CA VAL A 56 13.69 -25.66 1.29
C VAL A 56 14.70 -26.60 1.94
N THR A 57 14.25 -27.75 2.39
CA THR A 57 15.13 -28.81 2.89
C THR A 57 14.97 -30.04 2.02
N VAL A 58 16.08 -30.48 1.44
CA VAL A 58 16.15 -31.72 0.68
C VAL A 58 16.89 -32.74 1.53
N THR A 59 16.20 -33.80 1.95
CA THR A 59 16.80 -34.88 2.73
C THR A 59 17.04 -36.07 1.80
N ASN A 60 18.28 -36.55 1.78
CA ASN A 60 18.68 -37.67 0.96
C ASN A 60 19.50 -38.67 1.80
N ASP A 61 18.90 -39.82 2.12
CA ASP A 61 19.59 -40.92 2.79
C ASP A 61 20.31 -41.86 1.78
N ALA A 62 20.40 -41.47 0.50
CA ALA A 62 21.08 -42.23 -0.54
C ALA A 62 22.57 -41.89 -0.67
N PRO A 63 23.42 -42.86 -1.06
CA PRO A 63 24.83 -42.61 -1.33
C PRO A 63 25.10 -41.74 -2.56
N LYS A 64 24.07 -41.39 -3.37
CA LYS A 64 24.21 -40.55 -4.55
C LYS A 64 23.22 -39.38 -4.48
N ALA A 65 23.73 -38.16 -4.58
CA ALA A 65 22.91 -36.95 -4.67
C ALA A 65 22.09 -36.97 -5.97
N VAL A 66 20.79 -36.71 -5.87
CA VAL A 66 19.90 -36.49 -7.02
C VAL A 66 19.56 -35.00 -7.03
N SER A 67 20.11 -34.25 -7.98
CA SER A 67 19.66 -32.88 -8.25
C SER A 67 18.59 -32.92 -9.34
N LYS A 68 17.45 -32.27 -9.07
CA LYS A 68 16.44 -31.95 -10.09
C LYS A 68 16.22 -30.45 -10.08
N GLU A 69 16.03 -29.88 -11.26
CA GLU A 69 15.70 -28.46 -11.39
C GLU A 69 14.27 -28.22 -10.90
N ALA A 70 14.09 -27.20 -10.06
CA ALA A 70 12.80 -26.73 -9.60
C ALA A 70 12.61 -25.31 -10.14
N THR A 71 11.50 -25.07 -10.85
CA THR A 71 11.13 -23.73 -11.29
C THR A 71 10.27 -23.09 -10.20
N TRP A 72 10.61 -21.86 -9.82
CA TRP A 72 9.91 -21.12 -8.78
C TRP A 72 9.30 -19.86 -9.41
N THR A 73 8.01 -19.65 -9.21
CA THR A 73 7.34 -18.40 -9.57
C THR A 73 6.81 -17.75 -8.29
N VAL A 74 7.25 -16.52 -8.03
CA VAL A 74 6.71 -15.66 -6.97
C VAL A 74 5.69 -14.76 -7.64
N ASN A 75 4.40 -14.98 -7.37
CA ASN A 75 3.35 -14.07 -7.80
C ASN A 75 3.14 -13.06 -6.67
N ALA A 76 3.24 -11.78 -7.02
CA ALA A 76 3.04 -10.65 -6.16
C ALA A 76 1.70 -10.00 -6.50
N ASP A 77 0.85 -9.72 -5.52
CA ASP A 77 -0.22 -8.74 -5.74
C ASP A 77 0.45 -7.37 -5.96
N ASP A 78 0.04 -6.65 -7.00
CA ASP A 78 0.62 -5.33 -7.31
C ASP A 78 0.38 -4.38 -6.13
N THR A 79 1.48 -3.85 -5.57
CA THR A 79 1.43 -2.84 -4.50
C THR A 79 2.03 -1.54 -4.99
N TYR A 80 1.43 -0.43 -4.62
CA TYR A 80 1.84 0.91 -5.05
C TYR A 80 2.14 1.84 -3.88
N SER A 81 2.95 2.86 -4.12
CA SER A 81 3.21 3.92 -3.15
C SER A 81 2.19 5.06 -3.26
N VAL A 82 1.85 5.62 -2.12
CA VAL A 82 1.00 6.80 -1.98
C VAL A 82 1.79 7.85 -1.22
N GLU A 83 2.01 8.99 -1.84
CA GLU A 83 2.72 10.12 -1.28
C GLU A 83 1.77 11.30 -1.11
N THR A 84 2.06 12.18 -0.15
CA THR A 84 1.30 13.40 0.07
C THR A 84 2.16 14.62 -0.22
N SER A 85 1.56 15.63 -0.83
CA SER A 85 2.18 16.93 -1.03
C SER A 85 1.14 18.02 -0.81
N GLN A 86 1.59 19.21 -0.43
CA GLN A 86 0.68 20.33 -0.26
C GLN A 86 1.32 21.67 -0.65
N GLU A 87 0.46 22.61 -1.03
CA GLU A 87 0.78 24.01 -1.24
C GLU A 87 -0.07 24.87 -0.32
N GLY A 88 0.54 25.88 0.32
CA GLY A 88 -0.10 26.64 1.38
C GLY A 88 -0.09 25.93 2.73
N GLU A 89 -0.80 26.50 3.71
CA GLU A 89 -0.80 26.04 5.10
C GLU A 89 -2.06 25.21 5.41
N GLY A 90 -1.83 24.01 5.94
CA GLY A 90 -2.87 23.07 6.30
C GLY A 90 -2.28 21.71 6.66
N GLU A 91 -3.16 20.77 6.98
CA GLU A 91 -2.83 19.38 7.27
C GLU A 91 -3.43 18.48 6.18
N LEU A 92 -2.63 17.55 5.65
CA LEU A 92 -3.05 16.53 4.70
C LEU A 92 -2.74 15.13 5.24
N VAL A 93 -3.78 14.32 5.41
CA VAL A 93 -3.70 12.95 5.95
C VAL A 93 -4.45 11.98 5.04
N VAL A 94 -3.82 10.87 4.69
CA VAL A 94 -4.44 9.76 3.97
C VAL A 94 -4.64 8.58 4.92
N ARG A 95 -5.84 7.99 4.93
CA ARG A 95 -6.22 6.83 5.75
C ARG A 95 -6.76 5.71 4.86
N GLY A 96 -6.77 4.49 5.40
CA GLY A 96 -7.21 3.28 4.69
C GLY A 96 -6.09 2.26 4.45
N ALA A 97 -4.83 2.62 4.71
CA ALA A 97 -3.70 1.70 4.67
C ALA A 97 -2.79 1.86 5.91
N LYS A 98 -2.18 0.75 6.34
CA LYS A 98 -1.18 0.75 7.43
C LYS A 98 0.16 1.31 6.99
N ASN A 99 0.51 1.13 5.72
CA ASN A 99 1.76 1.60 5.13
C ASN A 99 1.48 2.18 3.74
N LEU A 100 1.55 3.50 3.61
CA LEU A 100 1.30 4.19 2.34
C LEU A 100 2.36 3.91 1.28
N GLN A 101 3.54 3.39 1.64
CA GLN A 101 4.57 2.99 0.67
C GLN A 101 4.26 1.64 0.00
N ARG A 102 3.25 0.89 0.50
CA ARG A 102 2.85 -0.43 0.01
C ARG A 102 1.36 -0.64 0.17
N VAL A 103 0.58 -0.01 -0.68
CA VAL A 103 -0.87 -0.17 -0.71
C VAL A 103 -1.23 -1.19 -1.80
N PRO A 104 -1.99 -2.27 -1.47
CA PRO A 104 -2.48 -3.20 -2.48
C PRO A 104 -3.33 -2.51 -3.54
N ALA A 105 -3.19 -2.92 -4.80
CA ALA A 105 -4.08 -2.48 -5.87
C ALA A 105 -5.56 -2.74 -5.51
N GLY A 106 -6.44 -1.81 -5.89
CA GLY A 106 -7.87 -1.87 -5.58
C GLY A 106 -8.24 -1.42 -4.16
N THR A 107 -7.28 -1.01 -3.32
CA THR A 107 -7.59 -0.46 -1.99
C THR A 107 -8.19 0.94 -2.14
N GLU A 108 -9.37 1.16 -1.54
CA GLU A 108 -9.96 2.49 -1.42
C GLU A 108 -9.34 3.24 -0.23
N LEU A 109 -8.83 4.46 -0.47
CA LEU A 109 -8.26 5.34 0.54
C LEU A 109 -9.11 6.60 0.72
N THR A 110 -9.10 7.15 1.93
CA THR A 110 -9.79 8.39 2.30
C THR A 110 -8.78 9.48 2.64
N VAL A 111 -9.04 10.69 2.15
CA VAL A 111 -8.15 11.85 2.27
C VAL A 111 -8.81 12.93 3.14
N PHE A 112 -8.07 13.39 4.14
CA PHE A 112 -8.46 14.49 5.02
C PHE A 112 -7.52 15.65 4.76
N ALA A 113 -8.09 16.78 4.35
CA ALA A 113 -7.37 18.02 4.13
C ALA A 113 -8.02 19.11 4.99
N THR A 114 -7.29 19.58 6.00
CA THR A 114 -7.75 20.56 7.00
C THR A 114 -6.95 21.84 6.80
N PRO A 115 -7.57 22.95 6.31
CA PRO A 115 -6.87 24.22 6.18
C PRO A 115 -6.43 24.77 7.53
N ALA A 116 -5.28 25.46 7.57
CA ALA A 116 -4.89 26.23 8.74
C ALA A 116 -5.77 27.48 8.92
N ASP A 117 -5.67 28.14 10.08
CA ASP A 117 -6.41 29.38 10.34
C ASP A 117 -6.09 30.47 9.31
N GLY A 118 -7.14 31.07 8.75
CA GLY A 118 -7.02 32.06 7.68
C GLY A 118 -6.75 31.47 6.28
N TRP A 119 -6.76 30.14 6.13
CA TRP A 119 -6.63 29.45 4.84
C TRP A 119 -7.90 28.68 4.49
N GLU A 120 -8.05 28.34 3.21
CA GLU A 120 -9.12 27.50 2.67
C GLU A 120 -8.55 26.49 1.66
N LEU A 121 -9.17 25.31 1.58
CA LEU A 121 -8.81 24.27 0.61
C LEU A 121 -9.50 24.58 -0.72
N VAL A 122 -8.72 24.75 -1.78
CA VAL A 122 -9.24 25.07 -3.12
C VAL A 122 -9.07 23.95 -4.14
N ALA A 123 -8.12 23.04 -3.91
CA ALA A 123 -7.94 21.86 -4.76
C ALA A 123 -7.45 20.66 -3.94
N LEU A 124 -7.89 19.48 -4.34
CA LEU A 124 -7.41 18.22 -3.79
C LEU A 124 -7.40 17.19 -4.92
N THR A 125 -6.22 16.69 -5.29
CA THR A 125 -6.08 15.71 -6.37
C THR A 125 -5.38 14.45 -5.88
N ALA A 126 -5.67 13.33 -6.55
CA ALA A 126 -4.85 12.13 -6.54
C ALA A 126 -4.25 11.97 -7.94
N ASN A 127 -2.94 12.15 -8.06
CA ASN A 127 -2.27 12.46 -9.33
C ASN A 127 -2.94 13.68 -9.99
N ASP A 128 -3.56 13.48 -11.15
CA ASP A 128 -4.25 14.51 -11.93
C ASP A 128 -5.80 14.43 -11.81
N VAL A 129 -6.32 13.55 -10.95
CA VAL A 129 -7.77 13.37 -10.76
C VAL A 129 -8.25 14.21 -9.58
N ASP A 130 -9.25 15.06 -9.81
CA ASP A 130 -9.91 15.85 -8.76
C ASP A 130 -10.74 14.95 -7.82
N ILE A 131 -10.38 14.98 -6.54
CA ILE A 131 -11.06 14.25 -5.45
C ILE A 131 -11.56 15.21 -4.38
N LEU A 132 -11.68 16.51 -4.67
CA LEU A 132 -12.07 17.53 -3.69
C LEU A 132 -13.45 17.25 -3.06
N LYS A 133 -14.38 16.72 -3.86
CA LYS A 133 -15.72 16.34 -3.40
C LYS A 133 -15.77 14.94 -2.79
N SER A 134 -15.18 13.94 -3.44
CA SER A 134 -15.23 12.55 -2.98
C SER A 134 -14.39 12.34 -1.73
N LYS A 135 -13.23 13.01 -1.67
CA LYS A 135 -12.18 12.81 -0.67
C LYS A 135 -11.74 11.34 -0.55
N THR A 136 -11.92 10.59 -1.62
CA THR A 136 -11.55 9.18 -1.72
C THR A 136 -11.02 8.86 -3.11
N PHE A 137 -10.21 7.81 -3.21
CA PHE A 137 -9.75 7.23 -4.47
C PHE A 137 -9.36 5.76 -4.30
N GLU A 138 -9.42 5.00 -5.38
CA GLU A 138 -8.94 3.61 -5.45
C GLU A 138 -7.49 3.57 -5.96
N VAL A 139 -6.64 2.78 -5.31
CA VAL A 139 -5.23 2.64 -5.70
C VAL A 139 -5.11 1.72 -6.92
N ALA A 140 -4.89 2.31 -8.08
CA ALA A 140 -4.58 1.57 -9.32
C ALA A 140 -3.11 1.71 -9.77
N GLY A 141 -2.32 2.51 -9.06
CA GLY A 141 -0.94 2.85 -9.40
C GLY A 141 -0.29 3.71 -8.34
N ASN A 142 1.00 4.03 -8.51
CA ASN A 142 1.66 5.01 -7.64
C ASN A 142 0.91 6.33 -7.71
N THR A 143 0.61 6.90 -6.55
CA THR A 143 -0.29 8.04 -6.45
C THR A 143 0.32 9.14 -5.58
N THR A 144 0.36 10.36 -6.11
CA THR A 144 0.65 11.56 -5.33
C THR A 144 -0.64 12.29 -5.02
N VAL A 145 -1.03 12.33 -3.75
CA VAL A 145 -2.16 13.13 -3.28
C VAL A 145 -1.68 14.55 -3.02
N ARG A 146 -2.26 15.54 -3.70
CA ARG A 146 -1.89 16.96 -3.56
C ARG A 146 -3.05 17.79 -3.05
N ALA A 147 -2.83 18.54 -1.99
CA ALA A 147 -3.75 19.58 -1.51
C ALA A 147 -3.23 20.98 -1.84
N THR A 148 -4.11 21.88 -2.27
CA THR A 148 -3.78 23.29 -2.47
C THR A 148 -4.65 24.14 -1.56
N PHE A 149 -4.00 24.89 -0.68
CA PHE A 149 -4.61 25.83 0.24
C PHE A 149 -4.30 27.27 -0.18
N THR A 150 -5.29 28.16 -0.10
CA THR A 150 -5.12 29.59 -0.36
C THR A 150 -5.52 30.41 0.86
N LYS A 151 -4.89 31.58 1.04
CA LYS A 151 -5.30 32.51 2.10
C LYS A 151 -6.71 33.04 1.81
N LYS A 152 -7.57 33.03 2.83
CA LYS A 152 -8.88 33.66 2.78
C LYS A 152 -8.72 35.15 2.51
N ALA A 153 -9.62 35.71 1.72
CA ALA A 153 -9.68 37.15 1.54
C ALA A 153 -9.91 37.85 2.90
N PRO A 154 -9.26 38.99 3.17
CA PRO A 154 -9.51 39.74 4.39
C PRO A 154 -10.96 40.20 4.41
N THR A 155 -11.65 39.95 5.52
CA THR A 155 -13.00 40.46 5.74
C THR A 155 -12.93 41.97 5.94
N THR A 156 -13.35 42.75 4.94
CA THR A 156 -13.46 44.20 5.05
C THR A 156 -14.82 44.56 5.64
N TYR A 157 -14.84 45.18 6.82
CA TYR A 157 -16.06 45.75 7.40
C TYR A 157 -16.19 47.21 6.99
N ALA A 158 -17.30 47.57 6.33
CA ALA A 158 -17.60 48.96 6.06
C ALA A 158 -18.02 49.66 7.36
N VAL A 159 -17.24 50.64 7.81
CA VAL A 159 -17.59 51.48 8.96
C VAL A 159 -18.42 52.66 8.45
N THR A 160 -19.71 52.66 8.72
CA THR A 160 -20.58 53.84 8.55
C THR A 160 -20.54 54.70 9.81
N LEU A 161 -19.93 55.88 9.71
CA LEU A 161 -20.00 56.93 10.73
C LEU A 161 -21.27 57.75 10.50
N THR A 162 -22.27 57.62 11.37
CA THR A 162 -23.40 58.55 11.45
C THR A 162 -23.04 59.69 12.38
N LYS A 163 -22.97 60.91 11.84
CA LYS A 163 -22.69 62.13 12.61
C LYS A 163 -23.99 62.68 13.23
N GLU A 164 -24.17 62.50 14.54
CA GLU A 164 -25.15 63.26 15.33
C GLU A 164 -24.46 64.48 15.97
N GLY A 165 -24.81 65.69 15.51
CA GLY A 165 -24.30 66.97 16.04
C GLY A 165 -23.32 67.73 15.13
N GLU A 166 -22.97 68.97 15.49
CA GLU A 166 -22.18 69.89 14.64
C GLU A 166 -20.65 69.64 14.62
N GLY A 167 -20.15 68.59 15.29
CA GLY A 167 -18.71 68.31 15.39
C GLY A 167 -18.06 67.85 14.07
N LYS A 168 -16.89 68.38 13.70
CA LYS A 168 -16.10 67.86 12.57
C LYS A 168 -15.39 66.56 12.98
N VAL A 169 -15.59 65.47 12.23
CA VAL A 169 -14.82 64.22 12.35
C VAL A 169 -13.82 64.18 11.19
N ALA A 170 -12.54 64.01 11.50
CA ALA A 170 -11.49 63.76 10.52
C ALA A 170 -10.94 62.35 10.72
N ILE A 171 -10.80 61.61 9.62
CA ILE A 171 -10.17 60.28 9.57
C ILE A 171 -8.77 60.52 8.97
N SER A 172 -7.71 60.22 9.71
CA SER A 172 -6.32 60.27 9.24
C SER A 172 -5.75 58.88 9.07
#